data_AF-A0A4Q0VSM2-F1
#
_entry.id   AF-A0A4Q0VSM2-F1
#
_cell.length_a   1.000
_cell.length_b   1.000
_cell.length_c   1.000
_cell.angle_alpha   90.00
_cell.angle_beta   90.00
_cell.angle_gamma   90.00
#
_symmetry.space_group_name_H-M   'P 1'
#
loop_
_entity.id
_entity.type
_entity.pdbx_description
1 polymer ?
#
loop_
_entity_poly.entity_id
_entity_poly.type
_entity_poly.pdbx_seq_one_letter_code
_entity_poly.pdbx_strand_id
1 'polypeptide(L)'
;MRFNHFMDNYLKSKEGFTLLEVLLALVILAILIVPVFNFFMQSMNYSKYNQQKNVATYAARNALTYLENVEFETYKTFYETIKTMDNLTNDAVGNKIITSELLCEGKIDAVENIFNVAKLHPIITDDGRLAPENDLDSKTKCLSFFKPEINGIEYSIILQLKDFEPSIDSPIDATTLQDLLISVEVHATWVSGLRERKTETLRGFISHEKIRYKLF
;
A
#
# COMPACT_ATOMS: atom_id res chain seq x y z
N MET A 1 36.26 -39.07 13.36
CA MET A 1 35.73 -40.41 13.71
C MET A 1 35.65 -40.60 15.24
N ARG A 2 34.73 -39.92 15.95
CA ARG A 2 34.55 -40.11 17.41
C ARG A 2 33.11 -39.96 17.92
N PHE A 3 32.14 -39.80 17.02
CA PHE A 3 30.72 -39.74 17.37
C PHE A 3 30.07 -41.13 17.43
N ASN A 4 30.50 -42.06 16.58
CA ASN A 4 29.90 -43.40 16.50
C ASN A 4 30.13 -44.25 17.77
N HIS A 5 31.27 -44.07 18.46
CA HIS A 5 31.59 -44.83 19.67
C HIS A 5 30.74 -44.42 20.90
N PHE A 6 30.19 -43.21 20.92
CA PHE A 6 29.32 -42.78 22.02
C PHE A 6 27.93 -43.43 21.92
N MET A 7 27.38 -43.53 20.70
CA MET A 7 26.08 -44.16 20.47
C MET A 7 26.13 -45.70 20.60
N ASP A 8 27.22 -46.34 20.16
CA ASP A 8 27.40 -47.80 20.23
C ASP A 8 27.46 -48.35 21.66
N ASN A 9 27.93 -47.56 22.63
CA ASN A 9 27.94 -47.96 24.03
C ASN A 9 26.59 -47.76 24.72
N TYR A 10 25.81 -46.76 24.30
CA TYR A 10 24.47 -46.53 24.84
C TYR A 10 23.46 -47.59 24.34
N LEU A 11 23.62 -48.04 23.08
CA LEU A 11 22.79 -49.09 22.48
C LEU A 11 23.15 -50.53 22.91
N LYS A 12 24.32 -50.73 23.55
CA LYS A 12 24.74 -52.04 24.10
C LYS A 12 24.23 -52.31 25.53
N SER A 13 23.60 -51.33 26.18
CA SER A 13 22.84 -51.54 27.40
C SER A 13 21.48 -52.15 27.06
N LYS A 14 21.18 -53.36 27.55
CA LYS A 14 19.88 -54.02 27.40
C LYS A 14 18.87 -53.58 28.48
N GLU A 15 18.97 -52.35 28.95
CA GLU A 15 17.99 -51.77 29.87
C GLU A 15 16.95 -51.01 29.04
N GLY A 16 15.74 -51.56 28.95
CA GLY A 16 14.62 -50.88 28.29
C GLY A 16 14.15 -49.69 29.13
N PHE A 17 13.63 -48.65 28.46
CA PHE A 17 13.01 -47.51 29.15
C PHE A 17 11.88 -47.98 30.06
N THR A 18 11.83 -47.43 31.27
CA THR A 18 10.73 -47.70 32.18
C THR A 18 9.47 -46.99 31.69
N LEU A 19 8.30 -47.58 31.95
CA LEU A 19 7.00 -46.97 31.60
C LEU A 19 6.86 -45.56 32.17
N LEU A 20 7.35 -45.36 33.40
CA LEU A 20 7.31 -44.09 34.12
C LEU A 20 8.12 -43.00 33.41
N GLU A 21 9.31 -43.34 32.91
CA GLU A 21 10.19 -42.40 32.21
C GLU A 21 9.57 -41.94 30.88
N VAL A 22 8.99 -42.88 30.11
CA VAL A 22 8.28 -42.56 28.87
C VAL A 22 7.05 -41.68 29.14
N LEU A 23 6.29 -41.99 30.19
CA LEU A 23 5.13 -41.20 30.59
C LEU A 23 5.52 -39.78 31.02
N LEU A 24 6.60 -39.64 31.80
CA LEU A 24 7.10 -38.35 32.25
C LEU A 24 7.63 -37.50 31.08
N ALA A 25 8.32 -38.11 30.11
CA ALA A 25 8.77 -37.43 28.90
C ALA A 25 7.59 -36.92 28.05
N LEU A 26 6.52 -37.72 27.91
CA LEU A 26 5.31 -37.31 27.19
C LEU A 26 4.57 -36.16 27.89
N VAL A 27 4.52 -36.17 29.22
CA VAL A 27 3.90 -35.08 30.00
C VAL A 27 4.67 -33.77 29.81
N ILE A 28 6.00 -33.80 29.90
CA ILE A 28 6.84 -32.63 29.65
C ILE A 28 6.66 -32.13 28.21
N LEU A 29 6.65 -33.04 27.24
CA LEU A 29 6.45 -32.70 25.83
C LEU A 29 5.08 -32.04 25.59
N ALA A 30 4.01 -32.54 26.20
CA ALA A 30 2.68 -31.98 26.07
C ALA A 30 2.60 -30.54 26.61
N ILE A 31 3.27 -30.26 27.73
CA ILE A 31 3.37 -28.91 28.30
C ILE A 31 4.11 -27.96 27.34
N LEU A 32 5.13 -28.44 26.64
CA LEU A 32 5.92 -27.62 25.71
C LEU A 32 5.22 -27.37 24.36
N ILE A 33 4.35 -28.27 23.90
CA ILE A 33 3.68 -28.13 22.60
C ILE A 33 2.73 -26.93 22.57
N VAL A 34 2.00 -26.66 23.66
CA VAL A 34 1.01 -25.58 23.71
C VAL A 34 1.61 -24.20 23.38
N PRO A 35 2.68 -23.73 24.04
CA PRO A 35 3.28 -22.43 23.71
C PRO A 35 3.91 -22.41 22.32
N VAL A 36 4.52 -23.52 21.85
CA VAL A 36 5.09 -23.62 20.50
C VAL A 36 4.01 -23.46 19.44
N PHE A 37 2.86 -24.10 19.62
CA PHE A 37 1.76 -23.99 18.68
C PHE A 37 1.19 -22.56 18.65
N ASN A 38 1.06 -21.90 19.80
CA ASN A 38 0.65 -20.50 19.87
C ASN A 38 1.62 -19.57 19.11
N PHE A 39 2.92 -19.77 19.29
CA PHE A 39 3.95 -19.02 18.55
C PHE A 39 3.85 -19.27 17.04
N PHE A 40 3.59 -20.50 16.63
CA PHE A 40 3.40 -20.84 15.21
C PHE A 40 2.18 -20.13 14.61
N MET A 41 1.05 -20.13 15.32
CA MET A 41 -0.16 -19.43 14.87
C MET A 41 0.07 -17.92 14.73
N GLN A 42 0.80 -17.32 15.66
CA GLN A 42 1.16 -15.90 15.57
C GLN A 42 2.05 -15.62 14.35
N SER A 43 3.06 -16.46 14.10
CA SER A 43 3.95 -16.34 12.95
C SER A 43 3.21 -16.49 11.62
N MET A 44 2.24 -17.40 11.56
CA MET A 44 1.41 -17.60 10.37
C MET A 44 0.52 -16.37 10.10
N ASN A 45 -0.10 -15.80 11.12
CA ASN A 45 -0.91 -14.58 10.99
C ASN A 45 -0.06 -13.39 10.56
N TYR A 46 1.15 -13.25 11.12
CA TYR A 46 2.09 -12.22 10.72
C TYR A 46 2.53 -12.37 9.25
N SER A 47 2.76 -13.61 8.79
CA SER A 47 3.10 -13.88 7.39
C SER A 47 1.96 -13.52 6.43
N LYS A 48 0.71 -13.83 6.78
CA LYS A 48 -0.48 -13.41 6.02
C LYS A 48 -0.61 -11.90 5.95
N TYR A 49 -0.41 -11.22 7.08
CA TYR A 49 -0.41 -9.76 7.15
C TYR A 49 0.67 -9.16 6.24
N ASN A 50 1.90 -9.68 6.29
CA ASN A 50 3.00 -9.19 5.45
C ASN A 50 2.75 -9.43 3.96
N GLN A 51 2.15 -10.57 3.60
CA GLN A 51 1.74 -10.83 2.22
C GLN A 51 0.72 -9.77 1.74
N GLN A 52 -0.30 -9.48 2.55
CA GLN A 52 -1.29 -8.45 2.23
C GLN A 52 -0.67 -7.05 2.16
N LYS A 53 0.25 -6.73 3.07
CA LYS A 53 1.02 -5.48 3.07
C LYS A 53 1.86 -5.32 1.80
N ASN A 54 2.49 -6.38 1.32
CA ASN A 54 3.24 -6.35 0.06
C ASN A 54 2.32 -6.08 -1.14
N VAL A 55 1.13 -6.70 -1.17
CA VAL A 55 0.13 -6.43 -2.21
C VAL A 55 -0.37 -4.99 -2.13
N ALA A 56 -0.66 -4.47 -0.93
CA ALA A 56 -1.06 -3.07 -0.72
C ALA A 56 0.01 -2.09 -1.22
N THR A 57 1.28 -2.39 -0.94
CA THR A 57 2.43 -1.59 -1.40
C THR A 57 2.53 -1.60 -2.92
N TYR A 58 2.33 -2.77 -3.55
CA TYR A 58 2.34 -2.89 -5.01
C TYR A 58 1.18 -2.14 -5.65
N ALA A 59 -0.04 -2.25 -5.10
CA ALA A 59 -1.19 -1.49 -5.56
C ALA A 59 -0.97 0.04 -5.44
N ALA A 60 -0.42 0.51 -4.31
CA ALA A 60 -0.06 1.91 -4.13
C ALA A 60 0.98 2.39 -5.13
N ARG A 61 2.01 1.58 -5.43
CA ARG A 61 3.02 1.90 -6.45
C ARG A 61 2.40 1.99 -7.84
N ASN A 62 1.56 1.05 -8.21
CA ASN A 62 0.88 1.09 -9.51
C ASN A 62 0.00 2.32 -9.65
N ALA A 63 -0.74 2.70 -8.61
CA ALA A 63 -1.52 3.93 -8.58
C ALA A 63 -0.62 5.17 -8.68
N LEU A 64 0.51 5.21 -7.98
CA LEU A 64 1.47 6.30 -8.09
C LEU A 64 2.05 6.40 -9.51
N THR A 65 2.48 5.29 -10.10
CA THR A 65 3.00 5.24 -11.47
C THR A 65 1.95 5.68 -12.48
N TYR A 66 0.68 5.35 -12.25
CA TYR A 66 -0.42 5.88 -13.06
C TYR A 66 -0.47 7.42 -13.00
N LEU A 67 -0.32 8.02 -11.82
CA LEU A 67 -0.27 9.48 -11.65
C LEU A 67 1.00 10.12 -12.22
N GLU A 68 2.14 9.44 -12.14
CA GLU A 68 3.40 9.92 -12.73
C GLU A 68 3.31 10.01 -14.26
N ASN A 69 2.48 9.19 -14.90
CA ASN A 69 2.26 9.27 -16.34
C ASN A 69 1.33 10.42 -16.77
N VAL A 70 0.66 11.08 -15.83
CA VAL A 70 -0.15 12.28 -16.09
C VAL A 70 0.77 13.47 -16.43
N GLU A 71 0.32 14.34 -17.34
CA GLU A 71 0.99 15.61 -17.62
C GLU A 71 0.96 16.51 -16.37
N PHE A 72 2.11 17.10 -16.05
CA PHE A 72 2.31 17.87 -14.83
C PHE A 72 1.36 19.07 -14.72
N GLU A 73 1.18 19.83 -15.80
CA GLU A 73 0.31 21.02 -15.81
C GLU A 73 -1.15 20.67 -15.58
N THR A 74 -1.61 19.56 -16.15
CA THR A 74 -2.96 19.01 -15.91
C THR A 74 -3.12 18.63 -14.45
N TYR A 75 -2.12 17.95 -13.88
CA TYR A 75 -2.13 17.57 -12.47
C TYR A 75 -2.10 18.77 -11.52
N LYS A 76 -1.26 19.76 -11.82
CA LYS A 76 -1.12 21.00 -11.05
C LYS A 76 -2.42 21.80 -11.04
N THR A 77 -3.03 21.97 -12.21
CA THR A 77 -4.33 22.66 -12.33
C THR A 77 -5.41 21.95 -11.50
N PHE A 78 -5.47 20.61 -11.59
CA PHE A 78 -6.37 19.84 -10.75
C PHE A 78 -6.09 20.05 -9.26
N TYR A 79 -4.82 19.94 -8.85
CA TYR A 79 -4.39 20.14 -7.47
C TYR A 79 -4.79 21.51 -6.91
N GLU A 80 -4.51 22.58 -7.66
CA GLU A 80 -4.87 23.94 -7.28
C GLU A 80 -6.39 24.10 -7.20
N THR A 81 -7.14 23.52 -8.14
CA THR A 81 -8.61 23.56 -8.14
C THR A 81 -9.15 22.91 -6.86
N ILE A 82 -8.71 21.69 -6.52
CA ILE A 82 -9.21 20.99 -5.33
C ILE A 82 -8.70 21.59 -4.01
N LYS A 83 -7.54 22.25 -4.01
CA LYS A 83 -7.02 22.99 -2.84
C LYS A 83 -7.99 24.09 -2.41
N THR A 84 -8.64 24.74 -3.37
CA THR A 84 -9.63 25.79 -3.13
C THR A 84 -11.03 25.29 -2.78
N MET A 85 -11.28 23.97 -2.79
CA MET A 85 -12.60 23.41 -2.51
C MET A 85 -12.79 23.11 -1.02
N ASP A 86 -13.71 23.83 -0.38
CA ASP A 86 -14.03 23.64 1.04
C ASP A 86 -14.83 22.35 1.32
N ASN A 87 -15.52 21.80 0.31
CA ASN A 87 -16.41 20.64 0.45
C ASN A 87 -15.69 19.28 0.38
N LEU A 88 -14.37 19.27 0.21
CA LEU A 88 -13.57 18.04 0.21
C LEU A 88 -13.24 17.63 1.64
N THR A 89 -13.22 16.31 1.86
CA THR A 89 -12.77 15.76 3.14
C THR A 89 -11.30 16.12 3.36
N ASN A 90 -11.01 16.73 4.50
CA ASN A 90 -9.66 17.01 4.92
C ASN A 90 -9.19 15.94 5.90
N ASP A 91 -7.89 15.67 5.92
CA ASP A 91 -7.29 14.97 7.05
C ASP A 91 -7.25 15.87 8.30
N ALA A 92 -6.78 15.32 9.43
CA ALA A 92 -6.69 16.06 10.69
C ALA A 92 -5.76 17.29 10.65
N VAL A 93 -4.96 17.43 9.59
CA VAL A 93 -3.97 18.49 9.38
C VAL A 93 -4.44 19.48 8.29
N GLY A 94 -5.62 19.26 7.70
CA GLY A 94 -6.19 20.12 6.66
C GLY A 94 -5.82 19.74 5.23
N ASN A 95 -5.09 18.64 5.01
CA ASN A 95 -4.74 18.18 3.66
C ASN A 95 -5.95 17.54 2.98
N LYS A 96 -6.13 17.81 1.68
CA LYS A 96 -7.25 17.27 0.89
C LYS A 96 -7.06 15.76 0.67
N ILE A 97 -8.10 14.99 0.98
CA ILE A 97 -8.19 13.56 0.71
C ILE A 97 -8.87 13.38 -0.65
N ILE A 98 -8.17 12.78 -1.61
CA ILE A 98 -8.73 12.44 -2.92
C ILE A 98 -9.08 10.96 -2.96
N THR A 99 -10.35 10.65 -3.23
CA THR A 99 -10.83 9.28 -3.43
C THR A 99 -10.81 8.87 -4.89
N SER A 100 -10.94 7.56 -5.13
CA SER A 100 -11.08 7.00 -6.48
C SER A 100 -12.25 7.59 -7.27
N GLU A 101 -13.35 7.96 -6.60
CA GLU A 101 -14.55 8.53 -7.20
C GLU A 101 -14.28 9.92 -7.74
N LEU A 102 -13.50 10.71 -7.00
CA LEU A 102 -13.09 12.04 -7.44
C LEU A 102 -12.10 11.98 -8.60
N LEU A 103 -11.08 11.10 -8.51
CA LEU A 103 -10.08 10.93 -9.56
C LEU A 103 -10.67 10.37 -10.85
N CYS A 104 -11.46 9.29 -10.72
CA CYS A 104 -11.91 8.51 -11.85
C CYS A 104 -13.28 8.93 -12.39
N GLU A 105 -14.13 9.55 -11.58
CA GLU A 105 -15.47 9.97 -12.01
C GLU A 105 -15.63 11.50 -12.05
N GLY A 106 -14.70 12.25 -11.45
CA GLY A 106 -14.83 13.71 -11.29
C GLY A 106 -15.97 14.11 -10.36
N LYS A 107 -16.43 13.18 -9.50
CA LYS A 107 -17.55 13.40 -8.59
C LYS A 107 -17.04 13.77 -7.21
N ILE A 108 -17.62 14.82 -6.66
CA ILE A 108 -17.53 15.14 -5.24
C ILE A 108 -18.90 14.87 -4.62
N ASP A 109 -18.95 13.96 -3.64
CA ASP A 109 -20.11 13.81 -2.77
C ASP A 109 -20.03 14.86 -1.65
N ALA A 110 -20.47 16.09 -1.98
CA ALA A 110 -20.85 17.07 -0.97
C ALA A 110 -22.30 16.81 -0.60
N VAL A 111 -22.63 16.86 0.69
CA VAL A 111 -23.99 16.70 1.24
C VAL A 111 -25.05 17.26 0.28
N GLU A 112 -25.74 16.34 -0.40
CA GLU A 112 -26.86 16.53 -1.34
C GLU A 112 -26.62 17.20 -2.72
N ASN A 113 -25.38 17.48 -3.17
CA ASN A 113 -25.15 17.95 -4.56
C ASN A 113 -23.86 17.39 -5.19
N ILE A 114 -24.00 16.76 -6.37
CA ILE A 114 -22.87 16.28 -7.18
C ILE A 114 -22.33 17.45 -8.00
N PHE A 115 -21.11 17.91 -7.68
CA PHE A 115 -20.37 18.87 -8.50
C PHE A 115 -19.45 18.11 -9.47
N ASN A 116 -19.50 18.47 -10.76
CA ASN A 116 -18.52 18.02 -11.74
C ASN A 116 -17.24 18.82 -11.54
N VAL A 117 -16.21 18.17 -11.01
CA VAL A 117 -14.87 18.76 -10.90
C VAL A 117 -14.03 18.29 -12.07
N ALA A 118 -13.04 19.11 -12.47
CA ALA A 118 -12.06 18.74 -13.48
C ALA A 118 -11.56 17.31 -13.20
N LYS A 119 -11.83 16.39 -14.13
CA LYS A 119 -11.42 14.99 -14.00
C LYS A 119 -9.92 14.93 -14.19
N LEU A 120 -9.22 14.23 -13.30
CA LEU A 120 -7.85 13.82 -13.56
C LEU A 120 -7.87 12.57 -14.46
N HIS A 121 -8.41 12.72 -15.66
CA HIS A 121 -8.45 11.68 -16.68
C HIS A 121 -7.52 12.05 -17.84
N PRO A 122 -6.26 11.62 -17.82
CA PRO A 122 -5.54 11.31 -19.03
C PRO A 122 -5.48 9.80 -19.08
N ILE A 123 -6.55 9.16 -19.54
CA ILE A 123 -6.44 7.73 -19.80
C ILE A 123 -5.64 7.62 -21.06
N ILE A 124 -4.37 7.31 -20.91
CA ILE A 124 -3.48 7.09 -22.04
C ILE A 124 -3.95 5.76 -22.64
N THR A 125 -4.59 5.81 -23.82
CA THR A 125 -4.84 4.61 -24.62
C THR A 125 -3.50 3.93 -24.94
N ASP A 126 -3.49 2.64 -25.26
CA ASP A 126 -2.24 1.88 -25.50
C ASP A 126 -1.29 2.51 -26.55
N ASP A 127 -1.78 3.50 -27.31
CA ASP A 127 -1.07 4.30 -28.31
C ASP A 127 -0.55 5.66 -27.82
N GLY A 128 -0.67 5.99 -26.52
CA GLY A 128 -0.13 7.24 -25.97
C GLY A 128 -1.09 8.44 -26.01
N ARG A 129 -2.36 8.27 -26.40
CA ARG A 129 -3.33 9.37 -26.57
C ARG A 129 -4.31 9.48 -25.39
N LEU A 130 -4.85 10.67 -25.16
CA LEU A 130 -5.94 10.87 -24.18
C LEU A 130 -7.22 10.15 -24.66
N ALA A 131 -7.75 9.24 -23.86
CA ALA A 131 -8.98 8.52 -24.15
C ALA A 131 -10.18 9.49 -24.07
N PRO A 132 -11.20 9.30 -24.92
CA PRO A 132 -12.38 10.14 -24.91
C PRO A 132 -13.17 10.01 -23.59
N GLU A 133 -13.72 11.13 -23.13
CA GLU A 133 -14.33 11.33 -21.81
C GLU A 133 -15.52 10.41 -21.45
N ASN A 134 -16.09 9.71 -22.44
CA ASN A 134 -17.27 8.86 -22.32
C ASN A 134 -16.97 7.36 -22.48
N ASP A 135 -15.70 6.98 -22.46
CA ASP A 135 -15.32 5.58 -22.57
C ASP A 135 -15.51 4.85 -21.21
N LEU A 136 -16.41 3.87 -21.19
CA LEU A 136 -16.68 3.05 -20.01
C LEU A 136 -15.47 2.18 -19.64
N ASP A 137 -14.67 1.80 -20.64
CA ASP A 137 -13.43 1.03 -20.45
C ASP A 137 -12.40 1.88 -19.68
N SER A 138 -12.28 3.13 -20.09
CA SER A 138 -11.49 4.16 -19.45
C SER A 138 -11.79 4.33 -17.94
N LYS A 139 -13.06 4.51 -17.56
CA LYS A 139 -13.46 4.59 -16.14
C LYS A 139 -13.07 3.33 -15.36
N THR A 140 -13.35 2.16 -15.93
CA THR A 140 -13.05 0.85 -15.33
C THR A 140 -11.55 0.67 -15.11
N LYS A 141 -10.74 1.08 -16.10
CA LYS A 141 -9.28 1.07 -16.02
C LYS A 141 -8.76 1.97 -14.90
N CYS A 142 -9.24 3.21 -14.78
CA CYS A 142 -8.86 4.08 -13.66
C CYS A 142 -9.22 3.44 -12.30
N LEU A 143 -10.46 2.94 -12.16
CA LEU A 143 -10.90 2.28 -10.93
C LEU A 143 -10.06 1.04 -10.60
N SER A 144 -9.53 0.32 -11.59
CA SER A 144 -8.65 -0.83 -11.33
C SER A 144 -7.32 -0.45 -10.66
N PHE A 145 -6.84 0.79 -10.80
CA PHE A 145 -5.65 1.27 -10.08
C PHE A 145 -5.97 1.71 -8.65
N PHE A 146 -7.14 2.30 -8.42
CA PHE A 146 -7.48 2.91 -7.13
C PHE A 146 -8.39 2.06 -6.24
N LYS A 147 -9.08 1.06 -6.81
CA LYS A 147 -9.91 0.08 -6.12
C LYS A 147 -9.69 -1.35 -6.65
N PRO A 148 -8.46 -1.88 -6.61
CA PRO A 148 -8.21 -3.23 -7.10
C PRO A 148 -8.75 -4.29 -6.13
N GLU A 149 -9.29 -5.37 -6.69
CA GLU A 149 -9.54 -6.62 -5.97
C GLU A 149 -8.42 -7.61 -6.29
N ILE A 150 -7.62 -7.97 -5.29
CA ILE A 150 -6.48 -8.89 -5.47
C ILE A 150 -6.65 -10.04 -4.48
N ASN A 151 -6.76 -11.26 -5.00
CA ASN A 151 -6.99 -12.48 -4.21
C ASN A 151 -8.27 -12.41 -3.34
N GLY A 152 -9.35 -11.79 -3.84
CA GLY A 152 -10.61 -11.64 -3.12
C GLY A 152 -10.59 -10.61 -1.99
N ILE A 153 -9.53 -9.79 -1.91
CA ILE A 153 -9.41 -8.69 -0.97
C ILE A 153 -9.52 -7.39 -1.77
N GLU A 154 -10.50 -6.57 -1.41
CA GLU A 154 -10.65 -5.22 -1.95
C GLU A 154 -9.68 -4.27 -1.25
N TYR A 155 -8.89 -3.57 -2.05
CA TYR A 155 -8.02 -2.50 -1.60
C TYR A 155 -8.61 -1.16 -2.02
N SER A 156 -8.55 -0.17 -1.15
CA SER A 156 -8.93 1.21 -1.47
C SER A 156 -7.71 2.11 -1.37
N ILE A 157 -7.34 2.69 -2.50
CA ILE A 157 -6.21 3.59 -2.66
C ILE A 157 -6.72 5.03 -2.62
N ILE A 158 -6.22 5.78 -1.66
CA ILE A 158 -6.60 7.16 -1.40
C ILE A 158 -5.35 8.02 -1.52
N LEU A 159 -5.47 9.18 -2.16
CA LEU A 159 -4.36 10.12 -2.27
C LEU A 159 -4.52 11.24 -1.23
N GLN A 160 -3.40 11.63 -0.66
CA GLN A 160 -3.26 12.86 0.10
C GLN A 160 -2.20 13.71 -0.59
N LEU A 161 -2.58 14.93 -0.90
CA LEU A 161 -1.71 15.87 -1.57
C LEU A 161 -1.10 16.79 -0.55
N LYS A 162 0.18 17.08 -0.73
CA LYS A 162 0.92 18.00 0.12
C LYS A 162 1.73 18.92 -0.76
N ASP A 163 1.84 20.17 -0.34
CA ASP A 163 2.83 21.06 -0.91
C ASP A 163 4.22 20.46 -0.68
N PHE A 164 5.13 20.64 -1.65
CA PHE A 164 6.50 20.20 -1.48
C PHE A 164 7.19 21.07 -0.42
N GLU A 165 7.55 20.45 0.70
CA GLU A 165 8.36 21.09 1.74
C GLU A 165 9.85 20.73 1.50
N PRO A 166 10.68 21.66 0.99
CA PRO A 166 12.10 21.41 0.82
C PRO A 166 12.76 21.18 2.17
N SER A 167 13.69 20.21 2.23
CA SER A 167 14.53 20.05 3.41
C SER A 167 15.44 21.28 3.56
N ILE A 168 15.68 21.69 4.81
CA ILE A 168 16.47 22.87 5.18
C ILE A 168 17.91 22.82 4.59
N ASP A 169 18.40 21.61 4.30
CA ASP A 169 19.75 21.37 3.76
C ASP A 169 19.78 21.09 2.24
N SER A 170 18.70 21.33 1.49
CA SER A 170 18.67 21.08 0.05
C SER A 170 19.57 22.06 -0.72
N PRO A 171 20.56 21.58 -1.50
CA PRO A 171 21.49 22.43 -2.25
C PRO A 171 20.89 23.07 -3.50
N ILE A 172 19.61 22.79 -3.79
CA ILE A 172 18.87 23.28 -4.94
C ILE A 172 17.91 24.36 -4.43
N ASP A 173 17.83 25.48 -5.16
CA ASP A 173 16.93 26.59 -4.83
C ASP A 173 15.50 26.08 -4.57
N ALA A 174 15.11 26.13 -3.30
CA ALA A 174 13.87 25.60 -2.74
C ALA A 174 12.63 26.12 -3.49
N THR A 175 12.70 27.35 -4.01
CA THR A 175 11.61 27.98 -4.75
C THR A 175 11.41 27.35 -6.12
N THR A 176 12.47 26.93 -6.80
CA THR A 176 12.37 26.30 -8.12
C THR A 176 11.86 24.87 -8.04
N LEU A 177 12.12 24.14 -6.95
CA LEU A 177 11.61 22.77 -6.76
C LEU A 177 10.14 22.73 -6.38
N GLN A 178 9.66 23.71 -5.59
CA GLN A 178 8.24 23.82 -5.23
C GLN A 178 7.34 24.00 -6.46
N ASP A 179 7.83 24.68 -7.50
CA ASP A 179 7.08 24.88 -8.74
C ASP A 179 7.10 23.66 -9.68
N LEU A 180 8.04 22.73 -9.47
CA LEU A 180 8.31 21.59 -10.37
C LEU A 180 7.95 20.23 -9.76
N LEU A 181 7.63 20.18 -8.46
CA LEU A 181 7.33 18.96 -7.71
C LEU A 181 6.05 19.12 -6.90
N ILE A 182 5.19 18.11 -6.98
CA ILE A 182 4.01 17.99 -6.12
C ILE A 182 4.16 16.71 -5.31
N SER A 183 4.09 16.84 -3.97
CA SER A 183 4.21 15.69 -3.07
C SER A 183 2.89 14.94 -2.97
N VAL A 184 2.94 13.63 -3.13
CA VAL A 184 1.78 12.75 -3.08
C VAL A 184 2.02 11.63 -2.08
N GLU A 185 1.12 11.51 -1.12
CA GLU A 185 1.05 10.36 -0.22
C GLU A 185 -0.11 9.46 -0.64
N VAL A 186 0.24 8.23 -0.99
CA VAL A 186 -0.70 7.19 -1.41
C VAL A 186 -0.97 6.29 -0.22
N HIS A 187 -2.22 6.20 0.20
CA HIS A 187 -2.67 5.34 1.30
C HIS A 187 -3.43 4.16 0.73
N ALA A 188 -2.85 2.97 0.83
CA ALA A 188 -3.52 1.73 0.49
C ALA A 188 -4.19 1.14 1.74
N THR A 189 -5.52 1.07 1.71
CA THR A 189 -6.32 0.55 2.82
C THR A 189 -6.95 -0.78 2.45
N TRP A 190 -6.99 -1.72 3.39
CA TRP A 190 -7.67 -3.01 3.22
C TRP A 190 -8.20 -3.52 4.54
N VAL A 191 -9.08 -4.53 4.47
CA VAL A 191 -9.61 -5.21 5.64
C VAL A 191 -8.85 -6.52 5.87
N SER A 192 -8.36 -6.72 7.09
CA SER A 192 -7.70 -7.96 7.52
C SER A 192 -8.40 -8.56 8.74
N GLY A 193 -8.60 -9.87 8.76
CA GLY A 193 -9.21 -10.59 9.88
C GLY A 193 -10.63 -10.15 10.22
N LEU A 194 -10.93 -9.98 11.51
CA LEU A 194 -12.26 -9.62 12.06
C LEU A 194 -12.59 -8.12 11.87
N ARG A 195 -12.49 -7.63 10.63
CA ARG A 195 -12.78 -6.24 10.22
C ARG A 195 -11.77 -5.19 10.68
N GLU A 196 -10.53 -5.58 10.95
CA GLU A 196 -9.48 -4.60 11.24
C GLU A 196 -9.06 -3.91 9.93
N ARG A 197 -9.24 -2.58 9.86
CA ARG A 197 -8.76 -1.78 8.74
C ARG A 197 -7.27 -1.55 8.90
N LYS A 198 -6.50 -1.96 7.91
CA LYS A 198 -5.05 -1.73 7.83
C LYS A 198 -4.77 -0.72 6.73
N THR A 199 -3.70 0.04 6.90
CA THR A 199 -3.27 1.08 5.96
C THR A 199 -1.77 0.98 5.77
N GLU A 200 -1.32 1.10 4.54
CA GLU A 200 0.09 1.28 4.20
C GLU A 200 0.23 2.56 3.38
N THR A 201 1.23 3.36 3.72
CA THR A 201 1.46 4.66 3.11
C THR A 201 2.72 4.60 2.27
N LEU A 202 2.63 5.07 1.03
CA LEU A 202 3.74 5.25 0.13
C LEU A 202 3.84 6.73 -0.24
N ARG A 203 5.05 7.29 -0.19
CA ARG A 203 5.29 8.68 -0.58
C ARG A 203 5.92 8.71 -1.95
N GLY A 204 5.50 9.67 -2.77
CA GLY A 204 6.03 9.92 -4.10
C GLY A 204 5.97 11.40 -4.44
N PHE A 205 6.50 11.72 -5.62
CA PHE A 205 6.46 13.07 -6.16
C PHE A 205 6.04 13.01 -7.61
N ILE A 206 5.15 13.92 -8.00
CA ILE A 206 4.84 14.14 -9.40
C ILE A 206 5.75 15.28 -9.86
N SER A 207 6.57 14.98 -10.86
CA SER A 207 7.60 15.88 -11.37
C SER A 207 7.24 16.41 -12.75
N HIS A 208 7.56 17.69 -12.96
CA HIS A 208 7.47 18.30 -14.28
C HIS A 208 8.38 17.54 -15.27
N GLU A 209 7.89 17.32 -16.48
CA GLU A 209 8.58 16.63 -17.58
C GLU A 209 10.00 17.18 -17.83
N LYS A 210 10.23 18.47 -17.57
CA LYS A 210 11.54 19.13 -17.69
C LYS A 210 12.62 18.59 -16.75
N ILE A 211 12.23 17.96 -15.64
CA ILE A 211 13.15 17.38 -14.65
C ILE A 211 13.01 15.86 -14.52
N ARG A 212 11.97 15.25 -15.09
CA ARG A 212 11.70 13.81 -15.06
C ARG A 212 12.88 12.95 -15.56
N TYR A 213 13.63 13.43 -16.55
CA TYR A 213 14.80 12.72 -17.11
C TYR A 213 16.12 12.95 -16.35
N LYS A 214 16.15 13.82 -15.34
CA LYS A 214 17.37 14.14 -14.56
C LYS A 214 17.40 13.48 -13.19
N LEU A 215 16.34 12.76 -12.81
CA LEU A 215 16.17 12.15 -11.49
C LEU A 215 16.40 10.63 -11.47
N PHE A 216 16.82 10.05 -12.61
CA PHE A 216 17.25 8.65 -12.78
C PHE A 216 18.66 8.60 -13.36
#